data_AF-A0A3A5VX04-F1
#
_entry.id   AF-A0A3A5VX04-F1
#
_cell.length_a   1.000
_cell.length_b   1.000
_cell.length_c   1.000
_cell.angle_alpha   90.00
_cell.angle_beta   90.00
_cell.angle_gamma   90.00
#
_symmetry.space_group_name_H-M   'P 1'
#
loop_
_entity.id
_entity.type
_entity.pdbx_description
1 polymer ?
#
loop_
_entity_poly.entity_id
_entity_poly.type
_entity_poly.pdbx_seq_one_letter_code
_entity_poly.pdbx_strand_id
1 'polypeptide(L)'
;MEVTNSSTGKNKSNLCCSQNSTSLQYQSYRKGRCFCCDDCPRDWTYAELYSEHYRCVERNNLKVTRHRIDLGTLTVGETLNHASDKFLADRKGFMQAPTLVRLPPGIQFSDEGTLSGKVRYDPYRDSNYEVEFVAVSTEQWSDESVGLVRLEIHFTVEDNQPPSNFDVAKFQNSQSEARSKATAVLKNLNQTWHQWEDGLLDNSTTCDSMLRQLNRLRKLLEVNPRLDKGKWWGHLGGYHMNVHKLLENTLFECELYLGYAITFGDDDVRYYAEQNLKGCYQKRLLEAARFMWYDGIELMLQNEWEAAIEIFRQASAKKEGWGWAVNYGDIWLSEAVALMMNGMNIDSDSSNTDWIQRASELVEKADLRVTQSGVFDEEGHPWTNELKTALKSYKNLLSNGRDTEFWAEELNSSTIYWCSKILAGAYPFPPKERARLALESVLIDNLPKHNA
;
A
#
# COMPACT_ATOMS: atom_id res chain seq x y z
N MET A 1 43.89 -19.34 11.72
CA MET A 1 44.30 -18.00 12.18
C MET A 1 44.61 -17.20 10.93
N GLU A 2 43.91 -16.15 10.53
CA GLU A 2 42.81 -15.40 11.11
C GLU A 2 41.86 -14.97 9.98
N VAL A 3 40.58 -14.98 10.33
CA VAL A 3 39.48 -14.29 9.69
C VAL A 3 39.71 -12.78 9.78
N THR A 4 39.35 -12.02 8.74
CA THR A 4 38.46 -10.84 8.91
C THR A 4 37.82 -10.43 7.59
N ASN A 5 36.51 -10.69 7.53
CA ASN A 5 35.53 -10.02 6.70
C ASN A 5 35.50 -8.50 7.01
N SER A 6 35.18 -7.68 6.01
CA SER A 6 34.06 -6.75 6.16
C SER A 6 33.45 -6.42 4.79
N SER A 7 32.26 -6.95 4.58
CA SER A 7 31.27 -6.60 3.57
C SER A 7 30.90 -5.12 3.65
N THR A 8 31.07 -4.38 2.55
CA THR A 8 30.31 -3.15 2.26
C THR A 8 29.31 -3.43 1.15
N GLY A 9 28.25 -4.17 1.48
CA GLY A 9 27.03 -4.17 0.68
C GLY A 9 26.29 -2.86 0.93
N LYS A 10 26.51 -1.84 0.10
CA LYS A 10 25.61 -0.69 0.05
C LYS A 10 24.25 -1.21 -0.44
N ASN A 11 23.26 -1.30 0.45
CA ASN A 11 21.86 -1.48 0.08
C ASN A 11 21.48 -0.34 -0.88
N LYS A 12 21.49 -0.60 -2.19
CA LYS A 12 20.90 0.31 -3.18
C LYS A 12 19.39 0.31 -2.94
N SER A 13 18.78 1.49 -2.85
CA SER A 13 17.33 1.62 -2.73
C SER A 13 16.64 1.03 -3.97
N ASN A 14 15.59 0.21 -3.80
CA ASN A 14 14.79 -0.36 -4.90
C ASN A 14 13.76 0.62 -5.49
N LEU A 15 14.00 1.93 -5.34
CA LEU A 15 13.03 2.97 -5.72
C LEU A 15 12.95 3.12 -7.25
N CYS A 16 11.73 3.06 -7.77
CA CYS A 16 11.38 3.16 -9.18
C CYS A 16 11.27 4.63 -9.63
N CYS A 17 12.40 5.31 -9.76
CA CYS A 17 12.43 6.76 -10.01
C CYS A 17 12.65 7.16 -11.49
N SER A 18 12.73 6.21 -12.43
CA SER A 18 13.06 6.50 -13.83
C SER A 18 11.91 7.17 -14.59
N GLN A 19 12.24 8.21 -15.36
CA GLN A 19 11.31 8.87 -16.31
C GLN A 19 11.26 8.15 -17.67
N ASN A 20 12.26 7.32 -17.98
CA ASN A 20 12.34 6.54 -19.21
C ASN A 20 11.56 5.24 -19.05
N SER A 21 10.41 5.19 -19.70
CA SER A 21 9.50 4.05 -19.81
C SER A 21 10.10 2.93 -20.67
N THR A 22 11.04 2.17 -20.14
CA THR A 22 11.49 0.92 -20.77
C THR A 22 11.40 -0.23 -19.78
N SER A 23 10.58 -1.22 -20.14
CA SER A 23 10.27 -2.54 -19.55
C SER A 23 9.92 -2.66 -18.05
N LEU A 24 10.32 -1.74 -17.17
CA LEU A 24 10.09 -1.82 -15.71
C LEU A 24 8.90 -0.96 -15.22
N GLN A 25 7.95 -0.61 -16.10
CA GLN A 25 6.74 0.19 -15.78
C GLN A 25 5.76 -0.49 -14.79
N TYR A 26 6.14 -1.64 -14.26
CA TYR A 26 5.29 -2.66 -13.66
C TYR A 26 5.57 -2.88 -12.16
N GLN A 27 6.08 -1.87 -11.43
CA GLN A 27 6.46 -2.05 -10.00
C GLN A 27 5.74 -1.11 -9.03
N SER A 28 4.78 -0.32 -9.54
CA SER A 28 3.96 0.54 -8.69
C SER A 28 2.74 -0.21 -8.16
N TYR A 29 2.58 -0.24 -6.84
CA TYR A 29 1.39 -0.85 -6.20
C TYR A 29 0.10 -0.19 -6.69
N ARG A 30 0.19 1.10 -7.07
CA ARG A 30 -0.93 1.88 -7.61
C ARG A 30 -1.34 1.44 -9.00
N LYS A 31 -0.54 0.61 -9.67
CA LYS A 31 -0.81 0.01 -10.98
C LYS A 31 -1.04 -1.51 -10.89
N GLY A 32 -1.24 -2.05 -9.69
CA GLY A 32 -1.52 -3.48 -9.50
C GLY A 32 -0.29 -4.36 -9.72
N ARG A 33 0.93 -3.87 -9.41
CA ARG A 33 2.15 -4.70 -9.37
C ARG A 33 3.11 -4.12 -8.31
N CYS A 34 3.32 -4.81 -7.18
CA CYS A 34 3.81 -4.18 -5.93
C CYS A 34 5.04 -4.87 -5.33
N PHE A 35 5.97 -4.07 -4.78
CA PHE A 35 7.05 -4.51 -3.88
C PHE A 35 7.02 -3.89 -2.46
N CYS A 36 6.09 -2.95 -2.19
CA CYS A 36 5.65 -2.36 -0.91
C CYS A 36 5.85 -0.83 -0.80
N CYS A 37 7.09 -0.34 -0.91
CA CYS A 37 7.47 1.08 -0.73
C CYS A 37 8.41 1.54 -1.84
N ASP A 38 8.29 0.92 -3.01
CA ASP A 38 9.28 0.97 -4.09
C ASP A 38 8.91 2.05 -5.11
N ASP A 39 7.75 2.69 -4.96
CA ASP A 39 7.41 3.91 -5.70
C ASP A 39 8.41 5.03 -5.40
N CYS A 40 8.61 5.93 -6.37
CA CYS A 40 9.46 7.10 -6.19
C CYS A 40 8.93 7.95 -5.01
N PRO A 41 9.80 8.48 -4.12
CA PRO A 41 9.36 9.26 -2.96
C PRO A 41 8.45 10.45 -3.28
N ARG A 42 8.61 11.06 -4.46
CA ARG A 42 7.74 12.15 -4.95
C ARG A 42 6.28 11.76 -5.13
N ASP A 43 6.03 10.46 -5.32
CA ASP A 43 4.70 9.93 -5.56
C ASP A 43 4.07 9.50 -4.22
N TRP A 44 4.82 9.33 -3.13
CA TRP A 44 4.29 8.86 -1.84
C TRP A 44 3.14 9.73 -1.29
N THR A 45 2.12 9.05 -0.76
CA THR A 45 0.93 9.66 -0.14
C THR A 45 1.13 9.95 1.35
N TYR A 46 0.11 10.53 1.98
CA TYR A 46 0.05 10.69 3.43
C TYR A 46 0.30 9.39 4.20
N ALA A 47 -0.24 8.25 3.73
CA ALA A 47 -0.03 6.97 4.40
C ALA A 47 1.46 6.60 4.44
N GLU A 48 2.17 6.78 3.33
CA GLU A 48 3.57 6.38 3.18
C GLU A 48 4.53 7.33 3.89
N LEU A 49 4.16 8.62 3.97
CA LEU A 49 4.95 9.67 4.59
C LEU A 49 4.73 9.78 6.11
N TYR A 50 3.54 9.44 6.62
CA TYR A 50 3.19 9.69 8.02
C TYR A 50 2.83 8.44 8.83
N SER A 51 2.38 7.34 8.20
CA SER A 51 1.93 6.17 8.97
C SER A 51 3.08 5.44 9.65
N GLU A 52 2.82 5.04 10.89
CA GLU A 52 3.73 4.21 11.69
C GLU A 52 3.85 2.76 11.18
N HIS A 53 3.04 2.34 10.21
CA HIS A 53 3.05 0.97 9.68
C HIS A 53 3.78 0.87 8.34
N TYR A 54 3.64 1.87 7.48
CA TYR A 54 4.31 1.94 6.18
C TYR A 54 5.81 2.11 6.35
N ARG A 55 6.22 3.17 7.07
CA ARG A 55 7.63 3.48 7.34
C ARG A 55 8.50 3.43 6.08
N CYS A 56 7.99 3.91 4.94
CA CYS A 56 8.67 3.75 3.65
C CYS A 56 10.06 4.41 3.60
N VAL A 57 10.24 5.50 4.34
CA VAL A 57 11.55 6.13 4.57
C VAL A 57 12.55 5.15 5.21
N GLU A 58 12.19 4.54 6.35
CA GLU A 58 13.04 3.62 7.10
C GLU A 58 13.36 2.38 6.26
N ARG A 59 12.34 1.82 5.59
CA ARG A 59 12.49 0.62 4.75
C ARG A 59 13.43 0.84 3.56
N ASN A 60 13.45 2.04 3.01
CA ASN A 60 14.34 2.42 1.91
C ASN A 60 15.66 3.04 2.39
N ASN A 61 15.91 3.06 3.70
CA ASN A 61 17.11 3.64 4.31
C ASN A 61 17.35 5.10 3.86
N LEU A 62 16.28 5.89 3.75
CA LEU A 62 16.37 7.28 3.33
C LEU A 62 16.65 8.20 4.52
N LYS A 63 17.51 9.19 4.32
CA LYS A 63 17.77 10.24 5.31
C LYS A 63 16.56 11.15 5.46
N VAL A 64 16.28 11.58 6.69
CA VAL A 64 15.33 12.64 6.99
C VAL A 64 16.03 13.77 7.72
N THR A 65 16.02 14.95 7.12
CA THR A 65 16.41 16.19 7.80
C THR A 65 15.18 16.86 8.38
N ARG A 66 15.12 16.96 9.71
CA ARG A 66 14.03 17.64 10.42
C ARG A 66 14.37 19.11 10.62
N HIS A 67 13.42 19.97 10.29
CA HIS A 67 13.50 21.41 10.50
C HIS A 67 12.29 21.87 11.30
N ARG A 68 12.55 22.46 12.46
CA ARG A 68 11.52 22.83 13.43
C ARG A 68 11.46 24.34 13.58
N ILE A 69 10.24 24.86 13.53
CA ILE A 69 9.95 26.28 13.66
C ILE A 69 8.88 26.43 14.74
N ASP A 70 9.12 27.36 15.66
CA ASP A 70 8.15 27.80 16.65
C ASP A 70 7.84 29.28 16.35
N LEU A 71 6.58 29.58 16.03
CA LEU A 71 6.12 30.94 15.75
C LEU A 71 5.55 31.63 16.99
N GLY A 72 5.56 30.95 18.16
CA GLY A 72 5.05 31.46 19.41
C GLY A 72 3.52 31.53 19.45
N THR A 73 3.00 32.64 19.93
CA THR A 73 1.55 32.86 20.07
C THR A 73 1.07 33.87 19.04
N LEU A 74 -0.03 33.54 18.37
CA LEU A 74 -0.74 34.41 17.44
C LEU A 74 -2.15 34.67 17.96
N THR A 75 -2.69 35.84 17.68
CA THR A 75 -4.09 36.19 18.01
C THR A 75 -4.97 36.20 16.76
N VAL A 76 -6.27 35.91 16.91
CA VAL A 76 -7.21 36.07 15.78
C VAL A 76 -7.22 37.52 15.30
N GLY A 77 -6.98 37.70 14.00
CA GLY A 77 -6.82 39.00 13.37
C GLY A 77 -5.36 39.41 13.12
N GLU A 78 -4.40 38.69 13.67
CA GLU A 78 -2.99 38.90 13.40
C GLU A 78 -2.60 38.46 11.99
N THR A 79 -1.65 39.17 11.37
CA THR A 79 -1.10 38.80 10.06
C THR A 79 0.22 38.09 10.26
N LEU A 80 0.26 36.84 9.83
CA LEU A 80 1.49 36.05 9.77
C LEU A 80 2.15 36.28 8.40
N ASN A 81 3.44 36.58 8.43
CA ASN A 81 4.28 36.58 7.24
C ASN A 81 5.62 35.93 7.60
N HIS A 82 5.61 34.60 7.66
CA HIS A 82 6.80 33.82 7.93
C HIS A 82 7.47 33.44 6.61
N ALA A 83 8.63 34.05 6.37
CA ALA A 83 9.49 33.72 5.25
C ALA A 83 10.38 32.51 5.59
N SER A 84 10.62 31.67 4.58
CA SER A 84 11.57 30.57 4.63
C SER A 84 12.94 31.08 5.06
N ASP A 85 13.58 30.40 6.01
CA ASP A 85 14.92 30.74 6.44
C ASP A 85 15.96 30.37 5.36
N LYS A 86 17.24 30.65 5.64
CA LYS A 86 18.33 30.31 4.70
C LYS A 86 18.42 28.82 4.37
N PHE A 87 17.96 27.95 5.28
CA PHE A 87 18.00 26.52 5.05
C PHE A 87 16.90 26.09 4.08
N LEU A 88 15.70 26.69 4.19
CA LEU A 88 14.55 26.41 3.33
C LEU A 88 14.56 27.17 1.99
N ALA A 89 15.35 28.24 1.84
CA ALA A 89 15.32 29.14 0.68
C ALA A 89 15.44 28.45 -0.70
N ASP A 90 16.15 27.33 -0.79
CA ASP A 90 16.36 26.57 -2.03
C ASP A 90 15.57 25.24 -2.07
N ARG A 91 14.57 25.09 -1.20
CA ARG A 91 13.78 23.85 -1.06
C ARG A 91 12.32 24.09 -1.40
N LYS A 92 11.75 23.21 -2.21
CA LYS A 92 10.35 23.23 -2.61
C LYS A 92 9.74 21.82 -2.54
N GLY A 93 8.52 21.62 -3.02
CA GLY A 93 7.82 20.32 -2.99
C GLY A 93 7.11 20.02 -1.66
N PHE A 94 6.95 21.00 -0.78
CA PHE A 94 6.24 20.81 0.50
C PHE A 94 4.72 20.63 0.33
N MET A 95 4.15 20.95 -0.83
CA MET A 95 2.73 20.76 -1.14
C MET A 95 2.37 19.33 -1.57
N GLN A 96 3.32 18.38 -1.55
CA GLN A 96 3.05 16.98 -1.86
C GLN A 96 1.98 16.36 -0.93
N ALA A 97 2.17 16.48 0.39
CA ALA A 97 1.25 15.94 1.39
C ALA A 97 1.28 16.73 2.72
N PRO A 98 1.02 18.05 2.74
CA PRO A 98 1.03 18.86 3.96
C PRO A 98 -0.20 18.63 4.85
N THR A 99 -0.08 18.85 6.16
CA THR A 99 -1.22 18.77 7.11
C THR A 99 -2.06 20.05 7.13
N LEU A 100 -2.52 20.51 5.95
CA LEU A 100 -3.20 21.81 5.77
C LEU A 100 -4.44 21.99 6.64
N VAL A 101 -5.18 20.91 6.89
CA VAL A 101 -6.38 20.91 7.74
C VAL A 101 -6.13 21.36 9.19
N ARG A 102 -4.86 21.40 9.63
CA ARG A 102 -4.47 21.87 10.96
C ARG A 102 -4.30 23.38 11.04
N LEU A 103 -4.04 24.04 9.90
CA LEU A 103 -3.84 25.49 9.88
C LEU A 103 -5.16 26.22 10.19
N PRO A 104 -5.11 27.37 10.87
CA PRO A 104 -6.29 28.20 11.06
C PRO A 104 -6.78 28.76 9.71
N PRO A 105 -8.09 29.07 9.56
CA PRO A 105 -8.61 29.70 8.35
C PRO A 105 -7.89 31.03 8.07
N GLY A 106 -7.66 31.32 6.79
CA GLY A 106 -6.98 32.54 6.34
C GLY A 106 -5.45 32.50 6.34
N ILE A 107 -4.83 31.45 6.89
CA ILE A 107 -3.40 31.15 6.73
C ILE A 107 -3.21 30.19 5.56
N GLN A 108 -2.24 30.52 4.71
CA GLN A 108 -1.85 29.77 3.53
C GLN A 108 -0.42 29.26 3.68
N PHE A 109 -0.17 28.08 3.12
CA PHE A 109 1.14 27.46 3.03
C PHE A 109 1.55 27.33 1.58
N SER A 110 2.81 27.60 1.27
CA SER A 110 3.36 27.52 -0.08
C SER A 110 4.22 26.28 -0.27
N ASP A 111 4.54 25.98 -1.54
CA ASP A 111 5.41 24.86 -1.87
C ASP A 111 6.86 25.09 -1.43
N GLU A 112 7.26 26.34 -1.22
CA GLU A 112 8.58 26.79 -0.74
C GLU A 112 8.70 26.80 0.79
N GLY A 113 7.68 26.34 1.51
CA GLY A 113 7.71 26.24 2.98
C GLY A 113 7.34 27.53 3.71
N THR A 114 6.75 28.52 3.04
CA THR A 114 6.32 29.78 3.68
C THR A 114 4.91 29.69 4.25
N LEU A 115 4.65 30.42 5.35
CA LEU A 115 3.31 30.63 5.89
C LEU A 115 2.95 32.11 5.80
N SER A 116 1.80 32.41 5.22
CA SER A 116 1.32 33.80 5.12
C SER A 116 -0.19 33.92 5.23
N GLY A 117 -0.65 35.08 5.65
CA GLY A 117 -2.07 35.41 5.68
C GLY A 117 -2.51 35.95 7.03
N LYS A 118 -3.83 36.07 7.21
CA LYS A 118 -4.43 36.60 8.43
C LYS A 118 -5.11 35.48 9.18
N VAL A 119 -4.80 35.29 10.46
CA VAL A 119 -5.48 34.32 11.32
C VAL A 119 -6.95 34.72 11.43
N ARG A 120 -7.86 33.85 11.02
CA ARG A 120 -9.31 34.07 11.13
C ARG A 120 -9.92 33.11 12.16
N TYR A 121 -11.10 33.49 12.64
CA TYR A 121 -11.90 32.66 13.54
C TYR A 121 -12.09 31.26 12.95
N ASP A 122 -11.74 30.24 13.75
CA ASP A 122 -11.90 28.83 13.44
C ASP A 122 -13.07 28.24 14.25
N PRO A 123 -14.23 27.99 13.63
CA PRO A 123 -15.41 27.50 14.35
C PRO A 123 -15.30 26.03 14.79
N TYR A 124 -14.22 25.33 14.43
CA TYR A 124 -13.99 23.94 14.80
C TYR A 124 -13.05 23.77 16.00
N ARG A 125 -12.51 24.87 16.54
CA ARG A 125 -11.52 24.88 17.62
C ARG A 125 -12.03 25.66 18.82
N ASP A 126 -11.44 25.40 19.98
CA ASP A 126 -11.72 26.12 21.21
C ASP A 126 -11.18 27.56 21.17
N SER A 127 -11.41 28.34 22.24
CA SER A 127 -10.99 29.74 22.32
C SER A 127 -9.47 29.92 22.25
N ASN A 128 -8.72 28.93 22.73
CA ASN A 128 -7.26 28.85 22.62
C ASN A 128 -6.90 27.43 22.16
N TYR A 129 -6.02 27.30 21.18
CA TYR A 129 -5.64 25.99 20.67
C TYR A 129 -4.23 25.97 20.08
N GLU A 130 -3.62 24.79 20.12
CA GLU A 130 -2.31 24.53 19.52
C GLU A 130 -2.45 24.11 18.06
N VAL A 131 -1.49 24.59 17.24
CA VAL A 131 -1.33 24.23 15.84
C VAL A 131 0.00 23.51 15.68
N GLU A 132 -0.07 22.22 15.37
CA GLU A 132 1.08 21.39 15.00
C GLU A 132 1.05 21.10 13.50
N PHE A 133 1.63 21.97 12.69
CA PHE A 133 1.66 21.82 11.24
C PHE A 133 2.90 21.06 10.77
N VAL A 134 2.71 20.13 9.83
CA VAL A 134 3.80 19.37 9.24
C VAL A 134 3.68 19.36 7.72
N ALA A 135 4.82 19.54 7.05
CA ALA A 135 4.97 19.28 5.62
C ALA A 135 6.25 18.48 5.36
N VAL A 136 6.25 17.65 4.32
CA VAL A 136 7.41 16.89 3.89
C VAL A 136 7.70 17.22 2.44
N SER A 137 8.93 17.63 2.17
CA SER A 137 9.47 17.70 0.81
C SER A 137 10.30 16.45 0.55
N THR A 138 10.05 15.84 -0.59
CA THR A 138 10.82 14.70 -1.08
C THR A 138 11.76 15.09 -2.20
N GLU A 139 11.84 16.34 -2.65
CA GLU A 139 12.62 16.66 -3.87
C GLU A 139 14.10 16.31 -3.79
N GLN A 140 14.70 16.47 -2.62
CA GLN A 140 16.12 16.17 -2.38
C GLN A 140 16.32 14.78 -1.76
N TRP A 141 15.35 13.87 -1.92
CA TRP A 141 15.39 12.53 -1.32
C TRP A 141 16.67 11.74 -1.65
N SER A 142 17.25 11.95 -2.83
CA SER A 142 18.44 11.25 -3.32
C SER A 142 19.76 11.90 -2.90
N ASP A 143 19.73 13.13 -2.37
CA ASP A 143 20.91 13.79 -1.83
C ASP A 143 21.21 13.22 -0.43
N GLU A 144 22.24 12.40 -0.28
CA GLU A 144 22.62 11.78 1.00
C GLU A 144 22.96 12.81 2.10
N SER A 145 23.29 14.05 1.72
CA SER A 145 23.55 15.15 2.67
C SER A 145 22.26 15.79 3.19
N VAL A 146 21.15 15.71 2.45
CA VAL A 146 19.86 16.31 2.83
C VAL A 146 18.77 15.27 3.06
N GLY A 147 18.48 14.44 2.07
CA GLY A 147 17.38 13.47 2.07
C GLY A 147 16.01 14.15 2.03
N LEU A 148 15.01 13.49 2.62
CA LEU A 148 13.68 14.07 2.78
C LEU A 148 13.73 15.19 3.81
N VAL A 149 13.01 16.27 3.57
CA VAL A 149 12.98 17.42 4.47
C VAL A 149 11.62 17.45 5.15
N ARG A 150 11.62 17.27 6.48
CA ARG A 150 10.41 17.34 7.30
C ARG A 150 10.37 18.68 8.02
N LEU A 151 9.45 19.54 7.59
CA LEU A 151 9.16 20.84 8.19
C LEU A 151 8.07 20.67 9.26
N GLU A 152 8.38 21.02 10.50
CA GLU A 152 7.46 20.97 11.64
C GLU A 152 7.31 22.39 12.21
N ILE A 153 6.12 22.98 12.07
CA ILE A 153 5.80 24.34 12.50
C ILE A 153 4.80 24.28 13.66
N HIS A 154 5.11 24.95 14.76
CA HIS A 154 4.30 24.99 15.96
C HIS A 154 3.95 26.43 16.31
N PHE A 155 2.71 26.65 16.76
CA PHE A 155 2.26 27.91 17.37
C PHE A 155 0.94 27.73 18.11
N THR A 156 0.63 28.66 18.99
CA THR A 156 -0.66 28.75 19.70
C THR A 156 -1.51 29.85 19.08
N VAL A 157 -2.81 29.60 18.91
CA VAL A 157 -3.79 30.64 18.56
C VAL A 157 -4.59 30.99 19.81
N GLU A 158 -4.63 32.27 20.14
CA GLU A 158 -5.43 32.85 21.22
C GLU A 158 -6.57 33.72 20.69
N ASP A 159 -7.54 33.99 21.56
CA ASP A 159 -8.70 34.84 21.29
C ASP A 159 -9.53 34.39 20.08
N ASN A 160 -9.69 33.07 19.90
CA ASN A 160 -10.55 32.48 18.87
C ASN A 160 -12.04 32.62 19.21
N GLN A 161 -12.52 33.87 19.19
CA GLN A 161 -13.90 34.21 19.48
C GLN A 161 -14.70 34.46 18.19
N PRO A 162 -15.98 34.05 18.14
CA PRO A 162 -16.81 34.27 16.96
C PRO A 162 -16.98 35.78 16.71
N PRO A 163 -16.80 36.26 15.46
CA PRO A 163 -17.07 37.65 15.14
C PRO A 163 -18.58 37.92 15.23
N SER A 164 -18.96 39.18 15.46
CA SER A 164 -20.36 39.56 15.71
C SER A 164 -21.35 39.20 14.60
N ASN A 165 -20.87 38.97 13.38
CA ASN A 165 -21.67 38.58 12.22
C ASN A 165 -21.68 37.06 11.97
N PHE A 166 -21.00 36.25 12.79
CA PHE A 166 -20.99 34.80 12.64
C PHE A 166 -22.19 34.16 13.36
N ASP A 167 -23.01 33.43 12.61
CA ASP A 167 -24.17 32.72 13.14
C ASP A 167 -23.76 31.34 13.67
N VAL A 168 -23.41 31.30 14.97
CA VAL A 168 -23.00 30.08 15.68
C VAL A 168 -24.09 29.01 15.62
N ALA A 169 -25.36 29.39 15.78
CA ALA A 169 -26.48 28.44 15.78
C ALA A 169 -26.66 27.79 14.40
N LYS A 170 -26.56 28.58 13.33
CA LYS A 170 -26.61 28.06 11.95
C LYS A 170 -25.43 27.13 11.64
N PHE A 171 -24.23 27.47 12.08
CA PHE A 171 -23.07 26.58 11.94
C PHE A 171 -23.25 25.27 12.70
N GLN A 172 -23.71 25.30 13.95
CA GLN A 172 -23.98 24.09 14.73
C GLN A 172 -25.05 23.22 14.07
N ASN A 173 -26.11 23.83 13.53
CA ASN A 173 -27.15 23.13 12.78
C ASN A 173 -26.60 22.48 11.51
N SER A 174 -25.75 23.17 10.75
CA SER A 174 -25.15 22.59 9.53
C SER A 174 -24.22 21.42 9.85
N GLN A 175 -23.42 21.51 10.92
CA GLN A 175 -22.59 20.39 11.40
C GLN A 175 -23.44 19.20 11.85
N SER A 176 -24.55 19.45 12.55
CA SER A 176 -25.48 18.40 12.98
C SER A 176 -26.16 17.70 11.79
N GLU A 177 -26.55 18.46 10.78
CA GLU A 177 -27.13 17.92 9.54
C GLU A 177 -26.11 17.06 8.78
N ALA A 178 -24.87 17.54 8.62
CA ALA A 178 -23.79 16.81 7.99
C ALA A 178 -23.49 15.49 8.74
N ARG A 179 -23.41 15.54 10.08
CA ARG A 179 -23.21 14.35 10.92
C ARG A 179 -24.34 13.33 10.76
N SER A 180 -25.59 13.80 10.69
CA SER A 180 -26.75 12.94 10.49
C SER A 180 -26.71 12.23 9.13
N LYS A 181 -26.32 12.94 8.06
CA LYS A 181 -26.11 12.36 6.73
C LYS A 181 -25.00 11.32 6.73
N ALA A 182 -23.86 11.62 7.36
CA ALA A 182 -22.74 10.68 7.46
C ALA A 182 -23.12 9.41 8.23
N THR A 183 -23.85 9.56 9.34
CA THR A 183 -24.37 8.44 10.14
C THR A 183 -25.32 7.55 9.34
N ALA A 184 -26.23 8.15 8.55
CA ALA A 184 -27.13 7.41 7.69
C ALA A 184 -26.37 6.60 6.62
N VAL A 185 -25.29 7.16 6.05
CA VAL A 185 -24.42 6.44 5.13
C VAL A 185 -23.78 5.21 5.79
N LEU A 186 -23.23 5.36 7.00
CA LEU A 186 -22.64 4.23 7.74
C LEU A 186 -23.66 3.14 8.05
N LYS A 187 -24.88 3.52 8.45
CA LYS A 187 -25.95 2.56 8.67
C LYS A 187 -26.24 1.74 7.41
N ASN A 188 -26.30 2.38 6.26
CA ASN A 188 -26.52 1.70 4.98
C ASN A 188 -25.34 0.79 4.58
N LEU A 189 -24.10 1.22 4.87
CA LEU A 189 -22.91 0.41 4.64
C LEU A 189 -22.92 -0.86 5.49
N ASN A 190 -23.23 -0.75 6.79
CA ASN A 190 -23.34 -1.89 7.69
C ASN A 190 -24.48 -2.83 7.29
N GLN A 191 -25.63 -2.28 6.92
CA GLN A 191 -26.75 -3.10 6.45
C GLN A 191 -26.39 -3.87 5.18
N THR A 192 -25.73 -3.22 4.21
CA THR A 192 -25.27 -3.87 2.97
C THR A 192 -24.28 -4.99 3.27
N TRP A 193 -23.34 -4.75 4.18
CA TRP A 193 -22.36 -5.75 4.60
C TRP A 193 -23.02 -6.96 5.27
N HIS A 194 -23.96 -6.75 6.19
CA HIS A 194 -24.68 -7.85 6.84
C HIS A 194 -25.52 -8.65 5.86
N GLN A 195 -26.18 -8.00 4.89
CA GLN A 195 -26.92 -8.71 3.85
C GLN A 195 -26.02 -9.60 2.99
N TRP A 196 -24.77 -9.20 2.77
CA TRP A 196 -23.77 -10.04 2.12
C TRP A 196 -23.34 -11.21 3.00
N GLU A 197 -23.06 -10.97 4.29
CA GLU A 197 -22.71 -12.02 5.26
C GLU A 197 -23.81 -13.08 5.40
N ASP A 198 -25.07 -12.65 5.32
CA ASP A 198 -26.27 -13.51 5.36
C ASP A 198 -26.55 -14.23 4.01
N GLY A 199 -25.74 -14.00 2.98
CA GLY A 199 -25.90 -14.59 1.64
C GLY A 199 -27.08 -14.03 0.83
N LEU A 200 -27.64 -12.89 1.23
CA LEU A 200 -28.75 -12.22 0.54
C LEU A 200 -28.28 -11.41 -0.68
N LEU A 201 -27.00 -11.01 -0.69
CA LEU A 201 -26.38 -10.28 -1.79
C LEU A 201 -25.14 -11.02 -2.27
N ASP A 202 -24.91 -11.00 -3.59
CA ASP A 202 -23.64 -11.43 -4.17
C ASP A 202 -22.56 -10.33 -4.05
N ASN A 203 -21.31 -10.68 -4.37
CA ASN A 203 -20.19 -9.75 -4.28
C ASN A 203 -20.39 -8.50 -5.14
N SER A 204 -20.92 -8.65 -6.36
CA SER A 204 -21.06 -7.54 -7.31
C SER A 204 -22.05 -6.50 -6.79
N THR A 205 -23.24 -6.95 -6.39
CA THR A 205 -24.31 -6.11 -5.88
C THR A 205 -23.90 -5.42 -4.58
N THR A 206 -23.17 -6.14 -3.73
CA THR A 206 -22.60 -5.62 -2.49
C THR A 206 -21.62 -4.49 -2.78
N CYS A 207 -20.66 -4.71 -3.68
CA CYS A 207 -19.67 -3.70 -4.07
C CYS A 207 -20.32 -2.45 -4.65
N ASP A 208 -21.25 -2.61 -5.60
CA ASP A 208 -21.96 -1.49 -6.23
C ASP A 208 -22.73 -0.64 -5.21
N SER A 209 -23.42 -1.29 -4.28
CA SER A 209 -24.16 -0.60 -3.22
C SER A 209 -23.21 0.14 -2.27
N MET A 210 -22.15 -0.52 -1.78
CA MET A 210 -21.18 0.08 -0.88
C MET A 210 -20.45 1.25 -1.52
N LEU A 211 -19.93 1.09 -2.75
CA LEU A 211 -19.24 2.16 -3.49
C LEU A 211 -20.13 3.38 -3.70
N ARG A 212 -21.42 3.19 -3.97
CA ARG A 212 -22.38 4.29 -4.08
C ARG A 212 -22.53 5.06 -2.76
N GLN A 213 -22.60 4.37 -1.63
CA GLN A 213 -22.65 5.00 -0.31
C GLN A 213 -21.32 5.69 0.03
N LEU A 214 -20.18 5.06 -0.26
CA LEU A 214 -18.85 5.65 -0.02
C LEU A 214 -18.63 6.92 -0.84
N ASN A 215 -19.07 6.95 -2.09
CA ASN A 215 -19.03 8.17 -2.91
C ASN A 215 -19.91 9.29 -2.33
N ARG A 216 -21.07 8.95 -1.75
CA ARG A 216 -21.91 9.94 -1.03
C ARG A 216 -21.20 10.50 0.19
N LEU A 217 -20.55 9.65 0.98
CA LEU A 217 -19.76 10.10 2.13
C LEU A 217 -18.61 10.99 1.67
N ARG A 218 -17.83 10.58 0.66
CA ARG A 218 -16.74 11.38 0.11
C ARG A 218 -17.19 12.79 -0.27
N LYS A 219 -18.25 12.91 -1.08
CA LYS A 219 -18.80 14.22 -1.49
C LYS A 219 -19.23 15.08 -0.31
N LEU A 220 -19.77 14.47 0.75
CA LEU A 220 -20.12 15.19 1.98
C LEU A 220 -18.87 15.74 2.68
N LEU A 221 -17.78 14.96 2.71
CA LEU A 221 -16.51 15.33 3.35
C LEU A 221 -15.69 16.31 2.53
N GLU A 222 -15.81 16.31 1.21
CA GLU A 222 -15.24 17.36 0.35
C GLU A 222 -15.81 18.74 0.71
N VAL A 223 -17.10 18.79 1.11
CA VAL A 223 -17.77 20.03 1.57
C VAL A 223 -17.54 20.29 3.06
N ASN A 224 -17.37 19.24 3.88
CA ASN A 224 -17.21 19.35 5.34
C ASN A 224 -15.95 18.60 5.80
N PRO A 225 -14.74 19.03 5.39
CA PRO A 225 -13.52 18.25 5.59
C PRO A 225 -13.21 18.00 7.06
N ARG A 226 -13.52 18.97 7.92
CA ARG A 226 -13.25 18.94 9.37
C ARG A 226 -14.40 18.43 10.22
N LEU A 227 -15.44 17.86 9.60
CA LEU A 227 -16.58 17.27 10.32
C LEU A 227 -16.08 16.27 11.36
N ASP A 228 -16.46 16.48 12.62
CA ASP A 228 -16.04 15.68 13.76
C ASP A 228 -14.53 15.40 13.77
N LYS A 229 -13.73 16.47 13.55
CA LYS A 229 -12.26 16.45 13.55
C LYS A 229 -11.65 15.46 12.54
N GLY A 230 -12.37 15.16 11.45
CA GLY A 230 -11.88 14.28 10.38
C GLY A 230 -12.16 12.79 10.61
N LYS A 231 -12.86 12.41 11.68
CA LYS A 231 -13.26 11.02 11.97
C LYS A 231 -13.87 10.30 10.77
N TRP A 232 -14.67 11.01 9.98
CA TRP A 232 -15.38 10.44 8.84
C TRP A 232 -14.47 10.09 7.66
N TRP A 233 -13.30 10.73 7.51
CA TRP A 233 -12.27 10.29 6.56
C TRP A 233 -11.70 8.93 6.96
N GLY A 234 -11.50 8.72 8.26
CA GLY A 234 -11.15 7.43 8.82
C GLY A 234 -12.17 6.36 8.44
N HIS A 235 -13.46 6.61 8.69
CA HIS A 235 -14.52 5.68 8.30
C HIS A 235 -14.59 5.45 6.78
N LEU A 236 -14.45 6.51 5.98
CA LEU A 236 -14.43 6.40 4.52
C LEU A 236 -13.37 5.40 4.05
N GLY A 237 -12.12 5.53 4.51
CA GLY A 237 -11.06 4.60 4.16
C GLY A 237 -11.27 3.20 4.77
N GLY A 238 -11.73 3.11 6.01
CA GLY A 238 -12.02 1.83 6.68
C GLY A 238 -13.07 0.98 5.95
N TYR A 239 -14.15 1.59 5.43
CA TYR A 239 -15.17 0.83 4.67
C TYR A 239 -14.75 0.50 3.24
N HIS A 240 -13.84 1.25 2.61
CA HIS A 240 -13.23 0.81 1.34
C HIS A 240 -12.47 -0.51 1.51
N MET A 241 -11.94 -0.80 2.71
CA MET A 241 -11.29 -2.08 2.99
C MET A 241 -12.27 -3.25 2.90
N ASN A 242 -13.54 -3.05 3.27
CA ASN A 242 -14.57 -4.08 3.11
C ASN A 242 -14.87 -4.35 1.64
N VAL A 243 -14.93 -3.31 0.81
CA VAL A 243 -15.07 -3.45 -0.65
C VAL A 243 -13.87 -4.19 -1.23
N HIS A 244 -12.65 -3.84 -0.78
CA HIS A 244 -11.43 -4.51 -1.20
C HIS A 244 -11.42 -6.02 -0.85
N LYS A 245 -11.98 -6.43 0.29
CA LYS A 245 -12.13 -7.87 0.64
C LYS A 245 -12.94 -8.66 -0.38
N LEU A 246 -13.81 -8.00 -1.14
CA LEU A 246 -14.67 -8.61 -2.17
C LEU A 246 -14.03 -8.60 -3.56
N LEU A 247 -12.69 -8.50 -3.63
CA LEU A 247 -11.88 -8.53 -4.85
C LEU A 247 -11.99 -7.29 -5.74
N GLU A 248 -12.42 -6.17 -5.16
CA GLU A 248 -12.30 -4.85 -5.79
C GLU A 248 -10.93 -4.23 -5.54
N ASN A 249 -10.41 -3.54 -6.55
CA ASN A 249 -9.14 -2.83 -6.46
C ASN A 249 -9.34 -1.43 -5.87
N THR A 250 -9.55 -1.38 -4.55
CA THR A 250 -9.80 -0.12 -3.80
C THR A 250 -8.82 0.11 -2.66
N LEU A 251 -7.69 -0.63 -2.61
CA LEU A 251 -6.71 -0.50 -1.52
C LEU A 251 -6.09 0.89 -1.48
N PHE A 252 -5.82 1.48 -2.65
CA PHE A 252 -5.30 2.84 -2.75
C PHE A 252 -6.24 3.88 -2.11
N GLU A 253 -7.55 3.79 -2.38
CA GLU A 253 -8.56 4.63 -1.75
C GLU A 253 -8.56 4.48 -0.23
N CYS A 254 -8.41 3.26 0.28
CA CYS A 254 -8.32 3.02 1.72
C CYS A 254 -7.15 3.81 2.32
N GLU A 255 -5.96 3.64 1.74
CA GLU A 255 -4.72 4.23 2.22
C GLU A 255 -4.72 5.75 2.07
N LEU A 256 -5.25 6.27 0.95
CA LEU A 256 -5.34 7.70 0.69
C LEU A 256 -6.21 8.39 1.75
N TYR A 257 -7.42 7.89 2.01
CA TYR A 257 -8.34 8.51 2.96
C TYR A 257 -7.91 8.31 4.42
N LEU A 258 -7.38 7.14 4.77
CA LEU A 258 -6.84 6.90 6.12
C LEU A 258 -5.58 7.73 6.37
N GLY A 259 -4.69 7.84 5.38
CA GLY A 259 -3.52 8.70 5.44
C GLY A 259 -3.93 10.16 5.60
N TYR A 260 -4.93 10.62 4.85
CA TYR A 260 -5.47 11.97 5.03
C TYR A 260 -6.10 12.17 6.42
N ALA A 261 -6.75 11.15 7.00
CA ALA A 261 -7.31 11.23 8.35
C ALA A 261 -6.25 11.47 9.45
N ILE A 262 -5.02 10.95 9.30
CA ILE A 262 -3.90 11.24 10.23
C ILE A 262 -3.57 12.74 10.28
N THR A 263 -3.88 13.49 9.22
CA THR A 263 -3.54 14.91 9.14
C THR A 263 -4.37 15.80 10.06
N PHE A 264 -5.46 15.33 10.67
CA PHE A 264 -6.36 16.19 11.46
C PHE A 264 -5.86 16.52 12.87
N GLY A 265 -4.89 15.76 13.41
CA GLY A 265 -4.27 16.04 14.71
C GLY A 265 -5.13 15.68 15.93
N ASP A 266 -6.23 14.95 15.75
CA ASP A 266 -6.99 14.36 16.85
C ASP A 266 -6.50 12.92 17.12
N ASP A 267 -6.21 12.61 18.39
CA ASP A 267 -5.59 11.35 18.79
C ASP A 267 -6.49 10.13 18.54
N ASP A 268 -7.81 10.26 18.75
CA ASP A 268 -8.76 9.17 18.51
C ASP A 268 -8.88 8.88 17.01
N VAL A 269 -8.92 9.93 16.19
CA VAL A 269 -8.94 9.81 14.72
C VAL A 269 -7.63 9.19 14.22
N ARG A 270 -6.48 9.65 14.72
CA ARG A 270 -5.17 9.09 14.37
C ARG A 270 -5.07 7.63 14.78
N TYR A 271 -5.45 7.28 16.01
CA TYR A 271 -5.44 5.91 16.50
C TYR A 271 -6.31 5.02 15.61
N TYR A 272 -7.54 5.43 15.31
CA TYR A 272 -8.44 4.69 14.41
C TYR A 272 -7.84 4.52 13.01
N ALA A 273 -7.27 5.58 12.44
CA ALA A 273 -6.66 5.55 11.11
C ALA A 273 -5.47 4.58 11.08
N GLU A 274 -4.57 4.64 12.06
CA GLU A 274 -3.40 3.76 12.14
C GLU A 274 -3.79 2.29 12.31
N GLN A 275 -4.78 1.97 13.14
CA GLN A 275 -5.25 0.58 13.26
C GLN A 275 -5.73 0.02 11.92
N ASN A 276 -6.42 0.83 11.11
CA ASN A 276 -6.86 0.42 9.77
C ASN A 276 -5.69 0.39 8.77
N LEU A 277 -4.75 1.33 8.84
CA LEU A 277 -3.55 1.35 7.99
C LEU A 277 -2.63 0.17 8.26
N LYS A 278 -2.57 -0.32 9.50
CA LYS A 278 -1.92 -1.60 9.80
C LYS A 278 -2.50 -2.73 8.95
N GLY A 279 -3.83 -2.81 8.88
CA GLY A 279 -4.55 -3.77 8.05
C GLY A 279 -4.28 -3.57 6.55
N CYS A 280 -4.33 -2.31 6.08
CA CYS A 280 -4.00 -1.96 4.70
C CYS A 280 -2.58 -2.41 4.33
N TYR A 281 -1.62 -2.15 5.21
CA TYR A 281 -0.23 -2.55 5.01
C TYR A 281 -0.08 -4.06 4.92
N GLN A 282 -0.76 -4.84 5.78
CA GLN A 282 -0.76 -6.30 5.65
C GLN A 282 -1.35 -6.77 4.31
N LYS A 283 -2.39 -6.10 3.82
CA LYS A 283 -2.99 -6.39 2.51
C LYS A 283 -2.06 -6.03 1.37
N ARG A 284 -1.38 -4.88 1.43
CA ARG A 284 -0.36 -4.48 0.46
C ARG A 284 0.76 -5.51 0.34
N LEU A 285 1.20 -6.12 1.46
CA LEU A 285 2.18 -7.21 1.43
C LEU A 285 1.65 -8.49 0.75
N LEU A 286 0.38 -8.82 0.96
CA LEU A 286 -0.28 -9.96 0.30
C LEU A 286 -0.43 -9.71 -1.21
N GLU A 287 -0.81 -8.50 -1.61
CA GLU A 287 -0.85 -8.11 -3.02
C GLU A 287 0.54 -8.13 -3.65
N ALA A 288 1.56 -7.61 -2.95
CA ALA A 288 2.95 -7.67 -3.41
C ALA A 288 3.37 -9.11 -3.71
N ALA A 289 3.13 -10.04 -2.77
CA ALA A 289 3.45 -11.45 -2.98
C ALA A 289 2.74 -12.03 -4.22
N ARG A 290 1.46 -11.68 -4.43
CA ARG A 290 0.68 -12.11 -5.61
C ARG A 290 1.25 -11.56 -6.92
N PHE A 291 1.61 -10.28 -6.96
CA PHE A 291 2.10 -9.68 -8.20
C PHE A 291 3.51 -10.15 -8.54
N MET A 292 4.38 -10.27 -7.54
CA MET A 292 5.69 -10.88 -7.72
C MET A 292 5.55 -12.33 -8.21
N TRP A 293 4.54 -13.06 -7.71
CA TRP A 293 4.25 -14.40 -8.24
C TRP A 293 3.86 -14.38 -9.72
N TYR A 294 3.04 -13.42 -10.17
CA TYR A 294 2.73 -13.26 -11.59
C TYR A 294 3.95 -12.87 -12.42
N ASP A 295 4.78 -11.95 -11.95
CA ASP A 295 6.01 -11.54 -12.64
C ASP A 295 6.97 -12.74 -12.77
N GLY A 296 7.12 -13.55 -11.71
CA GLY A 296 7.92 -14.77 -11.76
C GLY A 296 7.38 -15.80 -12.76
N ILE A 297 6.06 -15.94 -12.89
CA ILE A 297 5.43 -16.79 -13.90
C ILE A 297 5.68 -16.25 -15.32
N GLU A 298 5.58 -14.94 -15.53
CA GLU A 298 5.90 -14.30 -16.81
C GLU A 298 7.36 -14.57 -17.22
N LEU A 299 8.29 -14.56 -16.25
CA LEU A 299 9.70 -14.91 -16.47
C LEU A 299 9.90 -16.40 -16.79
N MET A 300 9.20 -17.31 -16.09
CA MET A 300 9.20 -18.73 -16.43
C MET A 300 8.76 -18.98 -17.88
N LEU A 301 7.71 -18.30 -18.35
CA LEU A 301 7.24 -18.39 -19.73
C LEU A 301 8.24 -17.85 -20.76
N GLN A 302 9.20 -17.03 -20.32
CA GLN A 302 10.30 -16.52 -21.14
C GLN A 302 11.58 -17.36 -21.02
N ASN A 303 11.53 -18.48 -20.28
CA ASN A 303 12.67 -19.32 -19.91
C ASN A 303 13.73 -18.61 -19.03
N GLU A 304 13.35 -17.54 -18.33
CA GLU A 304 14.23 -16.82 -17.39
C GLU A 304 14.14 -17.42 -15.97
N TRP A 305 14.58 -18.68 -15.83
CA TRP A 305 14.37 -19.47 -14.61
C TRP A 305 15.07 -18.90 -13.37
N GLU A 306 16.33 -18.46 -13.49
CA GLU A 306 17.09 -17.90 -12.37
C GLU A 306 16.44 -16.62 -11.81
N ALA A 307 15.99 -15.73 -12.70
CA ALA A 307 15.27 -14.52 -12.33
C ALA A 307 13.91 -14.84 -11.67
N ALA A 308 13.19 -15.83 -12.20
CA ALA A 308 11.93 -16.30 -11.62
C ALA A 308 12.12 -16.86 -10.19
N ILE A 309 13.16 -17.69 -9.96
CA ILE A 309 13.49 -18.25 -8.65
C ILE A 309 13.70 -17.12 -7.62
N GLU A 310 14.49 -16.11 -7.98
CA GLU A 310 14.78 -14.99 -7.09
C GLU A 310 13.49 -14.22 -6.73
N ILE A 311 12.64 -13.96 -7.72
CA ILE A 311 11.35 -13.29 -7.50
C ILE A 311 10.42 -14.14 -6.62
N PHE A 312 10.32 -15.46 -6.81
CA PHE A 312 9.49 -16.30 -5.96
C PHE A 312 9.99 -16.36 -4.52
N ARG A 313 11.30 -16.38 -4.31
CA ARG A 313 11.89 -16.31 -2.95
C ARG A 313 11.48 -15.02 -2.26
N GLN A 314 11.65 -13.89 -2.94
CA GLN A 314 11.24 -12.59 -2.41
C GLN A 314 9.71 -12.51 -2.18
N ALA A 315 8.90 -13.06 -3.09
CA ALA A 315 7.45 -13.11 -2.97
C ALA A 315 7.03 -13.91 -1.74
N SER A 316 7.64 -15.08 -1.56
CA SER A 316 7.39 -15.95 -0.41
C SER A 316 7.82 -15.29 0.90
N ALA A 317 8.85 -14.44 0.90
CA ALA A 317 9.31 -13.71 2.09
C ALA A 317 8.34 -12.61 2.54
N LYS A 318 7.46 -12.07 1.66
CA LYS A 318 6.52 -11.00 2.05
C LYS A 318 5.54 -11.45 3.12
N LYS A 319 4.94 -12.64 2.95
CA LYS A 319 3.91 -13.21 3.84
C LYS A 319 4.01 -14.73 3.96
N GLU A 320 5.23 -15.25 4.04
CA GLU A 320 5.49 -16.69 4.18
C GLU A 320 4.74 -17.52 3.12
N GLY A 321 4.81 -17.09 1.86
CA GLY A 321 4.14 -17.73 0.73
C GLY A 321 2.63 -17.52 0.66
N TRP A 322 2.05 -16.63 1.48
CA TRP A 322 0.71 -16.12 1.27
C TRP A 322 0.72 -14.92 0.32
N GLY A 323 -0.29 -14.82 -0.52
CA GLY A 323 -0.62 -13.64 -1.28
C GLY A 323 -2.11 -13.38 -1.27
N TRP A 324 -2.53 -12.25 -1.79
CA TRP A 324 -3.94 -11.91 -1.84
C TRP A 324 -4.66 -12.89 -2.78
N ALA A 325 -5.50 -13.76 -2.20
CA ALA A 325 -6.12 -14.88 -2.90
C ALA A 325 -5.11 -15.91 -3.47
N VAL A 326 -3.87 -15.92 -2.97
CA VAL A 326 -2.84 -16.96 -3.19
C VAL A 326 -2.58 -17.65 -1.86
N ASN A 327 -3.24 -18.77 -1.62
CA ASN A 327 -3.40 -19.30 -0.26
C ASN A 327 -2.85 -20.72 -0.08
N TYR A 328 -2.44 -21.40 -1.15
CA TYR A 328 -2.26 -22.86 -1.13
C TYR A 328 -0.82 -23.29 -1.37
N GLY A 329 0.13 -22.36 -1.19
CA GLY A 329 1.55 -22.63 -1.42
C GLY A 329 1.97 -22.48 -2.87
N ASP A 330 1.15 -21.84 -3.71
CA ASP A 330 1.36 -21.69 -5.15
C ASP A 330 2.70 -21.04 -5.51
N ILE A 331 3.16 -20.09 -4.69
CA ILE A 331 4.47 -19.43 -4.83
C ILE A 331 5.61 -20.45 -4.65
N TRP A 332 5.50 -21.36 -3.67
CA TRP A 332 6.51 -22.39 -3.44
C TRP A 332 6.50 -23.46 -4.52
N LEU A 333 5.31 -23.83 -5.03
CA LEU A 333 5.19 -24.73 -6.17
C LEU A 333 5.86 -24.12 -7.41
N SER A 334 5.67 -22.83 -7.63
CA SER A 334 6.31 -22.09 -8.74
C SER A 334 7.83 -22.01 -8.58
N GLU A 335 8.32 -21.73 -7.36
CA GLU A 335 9.76 -21.78 -7.07
C GLU A 335 10.34 -23.18 -7.30
N ALA A 336 9.63 -24.23 -6.85
CA ALA A 336 10.07 -25.60 -6.97
C ALA A 336 10.26 -26.01 -8.44
N VAL A 337 9.29 -25.70 -9.31
CA VAL A 337 9.41 -26.04 -10.73
C VAL A 337 10.46 -25.19 -11.44
N ALA A 338 10.62 -23.91 -11.07
CA ALA A 338 11.68 -23.08 -11.62
C ALA A 338 13.08 -23.62 -11.23
N LEU A 339 13.24 -24.11 -9.99
CA LEU A 339 14.45 -24.80 -9.54
C LEU A 339 14.73 -26.08 -10.33
N MET A 340 13.70 -26.88 -10.61
CA MET A 340 13.85 -28.09 -11.43
C MET A 340 14.36 -27.77 -12.84
N MET A 341 13.70 -26.81 -13.50
CA MET A 341 14.05 -26.42 -14.87
C MET A 341 15.44 -25.78 -14.93
N ASN A 342 15.78 -24.91 -13.98
CA ASN A 342 17.09 -24.28 -13.91
C ASN A 342 18.20 -25.30 -13.61
N GLY A 343 17.97 -26.20 -12.65
CA GLY A 343 18.93 -27.23 -12.24
C GLY A 343 19.34 -28.13 -13.40
N MET A 344 18.38 -28.58 -14.20
CA MET A 344 18.67 -29.39 -15.39
C MET A 344 19.47 -28.67 -16.48
N ASN A 345 19.23 -27.36 -16.67
CA ASN A 345 19.97 -26.59 -17.65
C ASN A 345 21.44 -26.39 -17.25
N ILE A 346 21.74 -26.42 -15.94
CA ILE A 346 23.09 -26.25 -15.39
C ILE A 346 23.81 -27.61 -15.18
N ASP A 347 23.06 -28.70 -14.95
CA ASP A 347 23.59 -30.04 -14.63
C ASP A 347 24.17 -30.83 -15.83
N SER A 348 24.41 -30.18 -16.97
CA SER A 348 25.19 -30.82 -18.04
C SER A 348 26.68 -30.99 -17.70
N ASP A 349 27.20 -30.31 -16.65
CA ASP A 349 28.64 -30.33 -16.29
C ASP A 349 28.97 -30.46 -14.78
N SER A 350 28.00 -30.55 -13.86
CA SER A 350 28.28 -30.64 -12.42
C SER A 350 27.34 -31.58 -11.67
N SER A 351 27.84 -32.32 -10.66
CA SER A 351 27.07 -33.26 -9.84
C SER A 351 26.22 -32.58 -8.74
N ASN A 352 25.74 -31.35 -8.98
CA ASN A 352 25.12 -30.53 -7.94
C ASN A 352 23.61 -30.80 -7.82
N THR A 353 23.25 -31.79 -7.03
CA THR A 353 21.85 -32.21 -6.81
C THR A 353 21.10 -31.41 -5.72
N ASP A 354 21.69 -30.33 -5.20
CA ASP A 354 21.10 -29.52 -4.12
C ASP A 354 19.73 -28.94 -4.49
N TRP A 355 19.52 -28.63 -5.77
CA TRP A 355 18.24 -28.12 -6.27
C TRP A 355 17.11 -29.16 -6.12
N ILE A 356 17.40 -30.46 -6.21
CA ILE A 356 16.41 -31.55 -6.07
C ILE A 356 15.88 -31.56 -4.64
N GLN A 357 16.79 -31.46 -3.66
CA GLN A 357 16.44 -31.41 -2.25
C GLN A 357 15.61 -30.17 -1.97
N ARG A 358 16.04 -29.01 -2.46
CA ARG A 358 15.33 -27.74 -2.25
C ARG A 358 13.92 -27.74 -2.87
N ALA A 359 13.78 -28.23 -4.09
CA ALA A 359 12.48 -28.36 -4.74
C ALA A 359 11.56 -29.33 -3.98
N SER A 360 12.11 -30.44 -3.46
CA SER A 360 11.35 -31.39 -2.62
C SER A 360 10.80 -30.72 -1.36
N GLU A 361 11.64 -29.95 -0.64
CA GLU A 361 11.22 -29.21 0.57
C GLU A 361 10.10 -28.20 0.29
N LEU A 362 10.18 -27.47 -0.83
CA LEU A 362 9.17 -26.49 -1.23
C LEU A 362 7.82 -27.15 -1.54
N VAL A 363 7.85 -28.28 -2.25
CA VAL A 363 6.65 -29.07 -2.56
C VAL A 363 6.02 -29.66 -1.29
N GLU A 364 6.82 -30.20 -0.37
CA GLU A 364 6.34 -30.70 0.93
C GLU A 364 5.73 -29.57 1.78
N LYS A 365 6.35 -28.39 1.76
CA LYS A 365 5.85 -27.21 2.46
C LYS A 365 4.49 -26.75 1.91
N ALA A 366 4.33 -26.75 0.59
CA ALA A 366 3.05 -26.44 -0.06
C ALA A 366 2.00 -27.50 0.27
N ASP A 367 2.36 -28.78 0.22
CA ASP A 367 1.47 -29.89 0.56
C ASP A 367 0.91 -29.80 1.98
N LEU A 368 1.79 -29.56 2.96
CA LEU A 368 1.37 -29.37 4.35
C LEU A 368 0.34 -28.23 4.48
N ARG A 369 0.56 -27.12 3.74
CA ARG A 369 -0.37 -25.98 3.73
C ARG A 369 -1.70 -26.33 3.09
N VAL A 370 -1.69 -27.04 1.96
CA VAL A 370 -2.90 -27.52 1.29
C VAL A 370 -3.72 -28.39 2.24
N THR A 371 -3.10 -29.37 2.91
CA THR A 371 -3.77 -30.24 3.89
C THR A 371 -4.35 -29.44 5.06
N GLN A 372 -3.60 -28.47 5.59
CA GLN A 372 -4.07 -27.62 6.69
C GLN A 372 -5.24 -26.70 6.29
N SER A 373 -5.36 -26.34 5.01
CA SER A 373 -6.41 -25.43 4.54
C SER A 373 -7.80 -26.07 4.49
N GLY A 374 -7.88 -27.39 4.26
CA GLY A 374 -9.14 -28.12 4.10
C GLY A 374 -9.98 -27.71 2.88
N VAL A 375 -9.41 -26.94 1.94
CA VAL A 375 -10.15 -26.45 0.75
C VAL A 375 -10.23 -27.50 -0.35
N PHE A 376 -9.19 -28.31 -0.49
CA PHE A 376 -9.12 -29.39 -1.47
C PHE A 376 -9.66 -30.68 -0.86
N ASP A 377 -10.24 -31.53 -1.70
CA ASP A 377 -10.69 -32.86 -1.33
C ASP A 377 -9.49 -33.82 -1.17
N GLU A 378 -9.76 -35.13 -1.09
CA GLU A 378 -8.73 -36.16 -0.97
C GLU A 378 -7.73 -36.17 -2.14
N GLU A 379 -8.08 -35.58 -3.29
CA GLU A 379 -7.18 -35.43 -4.42
C GLU A 379 -6.18 -34.29 -4.22
N GLY A 380 -6.41 -33.36 -3.28
CA GLY A 380 -5.46 -32.30 -2.94
C GLY A 380 -5.28 -31.24 -4.05
N HIS A 381 -4.25 -30.40 -3.91
CA HIS A 381 -3.95 -29.36 -4.89
C HIS A 381 -3.33 -30.00 -6.16
N PRO A 382 -3.95 -29.88 -7.34
CA PRO A 382 -3.54 -30.65 -8.52
C PRO A 382 -2.07 -30.47 -8.91
N TRP A 383 -1.57 -29.23 -8.85
CA TRP A 383 -0.18 -28.93 -9.19
C TRP A 383 0.82 -29.53 -8.19
N THR A 384 0.45 -29.65 -6.91
CA THR A 384 1.32 -30.25 -5.89
C THR A 384 1.58 -31.72 -6.19
N ASN A 385 0.54 -32.47 -6.54
CA ASN A 385 0.65 -33.89 -6.89
C ASN A 385 1.49 -34.12 -8.14
N GLU A 386 1.32 -33.25 -9.12
CA GLU A 386 2.09 -33.29 -10.35
C GLU A 386 3.58 -33.09 -10.08
N LEU A 387 3.95 -32.06 -9.30
CA LEU A 387 5.34 -31.80 -8.94
C LEU A 387 5.94 -32.90 -8.05
N LYS A 388 5.17 -33.50 -7.14
CA LYS A 388 5.60 -34.70 -6.39
C LYS A 388 5.92 -35.86 -7.31
N THR A 389 5.05 -36.10 -8.29
CA THR A 389 5.22 -37.18 -9.27
C THR A 389 6.43 -36.92 -10.16
N ALA A 390 6.61 -35.68 -10.61
CA ALA A 390 7.76 -35.24 -11.40
C ALA A 390 9.08 -35.48 -10.64
N LEU A 391 9.18 -35.03 -9.37
CA LEU A 391 10.37 -35.26 -8.52
C LEU A 391 10.69 -36.75 -8.37
N LYS A 392 9.67 -37.56 -8.08
CA LYS A 392 9.84 -39.01 -7.89
C LYS A 392 10.32 -39.67 -9.18
N SER A 393 9.74 -39.28 -10.32
CA SER A 393 10.12 -39.77 -11.64
C SER A 393 11.57 -39.42 -11.97
N TYR A 394 11.96 -38.16 -11.75
CA TYR A 394 13.33 -37.70 -11.97
C TYR A 394 14.37 -38.44 -11.12
N LYS A 395 14.11 -38.57 -9.81
CA LYS A 395 15.00 -39.33 -8.90
C LYS A 395 15.18 -40.78 -9.37
N ASN A 396 14.12 -41.41 -9.90
CA ASN A 396 14.17 -42.76 -10.44
C ASN A 396 14.97 -42.83 -11.77
N LEU A 397 14.86 -41.83 -12.65
CA LEU A 397 15.66 -41.76 -13.87
C LEU A 397 17.15 -41.63 -13.53
N LEU A 398 17.50 -40.72 -12.61
CA LEU A 398 18.87 -40.56 -12.11
C LEU A 398 19.43 -41.84 -11.50
N SER A 399 18.68 -42.51 -10.61
CA SER A 399 19.16 -43.74 -9.96
C SER A 399 19.38 -44.89 -10.93
N ASN A 400 18.71 -44.86 -12.09
CA ASN A 400 18.84 -45.88 -13.13
C ASN A 400 19.77 -45.46 -14.28
N GLY A 401 20.42 -44.30 -14.20
CA GLY A 401 21.29 -43.76 -15.26
C GLY A 401 20.56 -43.56 -16.59
N ARG A 402 19.27 -43.21 -16.54
CA ARG A 402 18.44 -42.99 -17.73
C ARG A 402 18.44 -41.52 -18.13
N ASP A 403 18.26 -41.30 -19.42
CA ASP A 403 18.10 -39.97 -20.00
C ASP A 403 16.90 -39.23 -19.39
N THR A 404 17.07 -37.92 -19.19
CA THR A 404 16.10 -37.01 -18.57
C THR A 404 15.51 -36.00 -19.56
N GLU A 405 15.92 -36.01 -20.84
CA GLU A 405 15.44 -35.05 -21.84
C GLU A 405 13.92 -35.11 -22.02
N PHE A 406 13.34 -36.31 -22.20
CA PHE A 406 11.89 -36.47 -22.32
C PHE A 406 11.13 -36.00 -21.06
N TRP A 407 11.68 -36.28 -19.87
CA TRP A 407 11.11 -35.80 -18.60
C TRP A 407 11.08 -34.27 -18.54
N ALA A 408 12.15 -33.62 -19.01
CA ALA A 408 12.27 -32.17 -19.05
C ALA A 408 11.22 -31.54 -19.97
N GLU A 409 11.02 -32.12 -21.16
CA GLU A 409 10.00 -31.66 -22.11
C GLU A 409 8.58 -31.80 -21.57
N GLU A 410 8.27 -32.92 -20.90
CA GLU A 410 6.97 -33.14 -20.26
C GLU A 410 6.72 -32.14 -19.13
N LEU A 411 7.70 -31.96 -18.23
CA LEU A 411 7.58 -31.00 -17.13
C LEU A 411 7.43 -29.57 -17.65
N ASN A 412 8.19 -29.18 -18.67
CA ASN A 412 8.10 -27.85 -19.26
C ASN A 412 6.71 -27.61 -19.89
N SER A 413 6.21 -28.58 -20.65
CA SER A 413 4.89 -28.50 -21.29
C SER A 413 3.78 -28.33 -20.26
N SER A 414 3.83 -29.10 -19.17
CA SER A 414 2.87 -28.98 -18.09
C SER A 414 3.01 -27.67 -17.31
N THR A 415 4.24 -27.19 -17.11
CA THR A 415 4.53 -25.90 -16.49
C THR A 415 3.90 -24.75 -17.28
N ILE A 416 4.01 -24.75 -18.62
CA ILE A 416 3.39 -23.74 -19.48
C ILE A 416 1.86 -23.77 -19.34
N TYR A 417 1.27 -24.96 -19.25
CA TYR A 417 -0.18 -25.13 -19.03
C TYR A 417 -0.60 -24.50 -17.68
N TRP A 418 0.11 -24.81 -16.59
CA TRP A 418 -0.17 -24.24 -15.27
C TRP A 418 0.01 -22.72 -15.23
N CYS A 419 1.10 -22.21 -15.77
CA CYS A 419 1.35 -20.77 -15.89
C CYS A 419 0.20 -20.07 -16.62
N SER A 420 -0.28 -20.66 -17.73
CA SER A 420 -1.41 -20.13 -18.49
C SER A 420 -2.72 -20.11 -17.69
N LYS A 421 -3.00 -21.16 -16.91
CA LYS A 421 -4.18 -21.23 -16.02
C LYS A 421 -4.14 -20.17 -14.92
N ILE A 422 -2.98 -19.98 -14.30
CA ILE A 422 -2.76 -18.99 -13.25
C ILE A 422 -2.99 -17.58 -13.79
N LEU A 423 -2.33 -17.23 -14.91
CA LEU A 423 -2.47 -15.90 -15.53
C LEU A 423 -3.88 -15.66 -16.10
N ALA A 424 -4.60 -16.72 -16.48
CA ALA A 424 -6.01 -16.61 -16.86
C ALA A 424 -6.95 -16.40 -15.66
N GLY A 425 -6.50 -16.65 -14.42
CA GLY A 425 -7.33 -16.64 -13.23
C GLY A 425 -8.36 -17.77 -13.21
N ALA A 426 -8.00 -18.92 -13.77
CA ALA A 426 -8.84 -20.11 -13.75
C ALA A 426 -8.79 -20.80 -12.38
N TYR A 427 -9.93 -21.30 -11.89
CA TYR A 427 -9.98 -22.10 -10.66
C TYR A 427 -8.92 -23.21 -10.67
N PRO A 428 -8.20 -23.46 -9.56
CA PRO A 428 -8.35 -22.90 -8.21
C PRO A 428 -7.64 -21.56 -7.96
N PHE A 429 -7.04 -20.96 -9.00
CA PHE A 429 -6.25 -19.74 -8.88
C PHE A 429 -7.12 -18.48 -8.79
N PRO A 430 -6.58 -17.40 -8.20
CA PRO A 430 -7.34 -16.16 -8.02
C PRO A 430 -7.77 -15.53 -9.35
N PRO A 431 -8.98 -14.93 -9.42
CA PRO A 431 -9.44 -14.26 -10.63
C PRO A 431 -8.56 -13.06 -10.95
N LYS A 432 -8.47 -12.66 -12.22
CA LYS A 432 -7.72 -11.47 -12.64
C LYS A 432 -8.11 -10.25 -11.79
N GLU A 433 -7.11 -9.46 -11.44
CA GLU A 433 -7.32 -8.19 -10.75
C GLU A 433 -8.23 -7.28 -11.59
N ARG A 434 -9.22 -6.68 -10.94
CA ARG A 434 -10.06 -5.66 -11.57
C ARG A 434 -9.27 -4.37 -11.71
N ALA A 435 -9.50 -3.66 -12.81
CA ALA A 435 -8.99 -2.31 -12.95
C ALA A 435 -9.61 -1.41 -11.88
N ARG A 436 -8.82 -0.46 -11.35
CA ARG A 436 -9.35 0.58 -10.44
C ARG A 436 -10.40 1.42 -11.17
N LEU A 437 -11.46 1.79 -10.46
CA LEU A 437 -12.56 2.58 -11.03
C LEU A 437 -12.21 4.05 -11.25
N ALA A 438 -11.38 4.64 -10.38
CA ALA A 438 -10.96 6.04 -10.46
C ALA A 438 -9.46 6.16 -10.71
N LEU A 439 -9.06 7.16 -11.49
CA LEU A 439 -7.64 7.49 -11.66
C LEU A 439 -7.06 8.04 -10.35
N GLU A 440 -5.82 7.69 -10.07
CA GLU A 440 -5.10 8.12 -8.86
C GLU A 440 -5.02 9.64 -8.73
N SER A 441 -4.61 10.32 -9.80
CA SER A 441 -4.49 11.79 -9.83
C SER A 441 -5.81 12.46 -9.49
N VAL A 442 -6.93 11.94 -10.00
CA VAL A 442 -8.27 12.45 -9.71
C VAL A 442 -8.62 12.29 -8.23
N LEU A 443 -8.26 11.17 -7.60
CA LEU A 443 -8.51 10.95 -6.18
C LEU A 443 -7.68 11.89 -5.30
N ILE A 444 -6.40 12.08 -5.64
CA ILE A 444 -5.49 13.00 -4.94
C ILE A 444 -5.97 14.44 -5.09
N ASP A 445 -6.35 14.86 -6.31
CA ASP A 445 -6.81 16.22 -6.58
C ASP A 445 -8.12 16.57 -5.89
N ASN A 446 -8.97 15.57 -5.64
CA ASN A 446 -10.23 15.74 -4.91
C ASN A 446 -10.05 15.82 -3.39
N LEU A 447 -8.87 15.51 -2.84
CA LEU A 447 -8.62 15.77 -1.42
C LEU A 447 -8.70 17.28 -1.17
N PRO A 448 -9.46 17.75 -0.17
CA PRO A 448 -9.59 19.17 0.09
C PRO A 448 -8.24 19.83 0.35
N LYS A 449 -7.82 20.70 -0.57
CA LYS A 449 -6.52 21.41 -0.50
C LYS A 449 -6.56 22.63 0.43
N HIS A 450 -7.73 23.01 0.96
CA HIS A 450 -7.90 24.27 1.71
C HIS A 450 -8.91 24.18 2.86
N ASN A 451 -8.63 24.97 3.92
CA ASN A 451 -9.62 25.42 4.89
C ASN A 451 -10.37 26.62 4.30
N ALA A 452 -11.45 26.35 3.55
CA ALA A 452 -12.38 27.41 3.11
C ALA A 452 -13.24 27.89 4.27
#